data_AF-A0A1S4EDT1-F1
#
_entry.id   AF-A0A1S4EDT1-F1
#
_cell.length_a   1.000
_cell.length_b   1.000
_cell.length_c   1.000
_cell.angle_alpha   90.00
_cell.angle_beta   90.00
_cell.angle_gamma   90.00
#
_symmetry.space_group_name_H-M   'P 1'
#
loop_
_entity.id
_entity.type
_entity.pdbx_description
1 polymer ?
#
loop_
_entity_poly.entity_id
_entity_poly.type
_entity_poly.pdbx_seq_one_letter_code
_entity_poly.pdbx_strand_id
1 'polypeptide(L)'
;MCRTPYDETKFYVGCDLCNNWFHGDCVGITEEMSKTLTEFMCVDCKRARETQELFCLCKQPYDESQFYICCDTCQDWFHGRCVGILQSEADNIDEYICPNCNNSSSNLANMKNLTPRDFESLRKLMKQIQAHKSAWPFMEPVDPHEAPDYYNVVKEPMDLKTIELRIAQQRYKKLSEFIGDMTKIFDNCRYYNPRESPFFKHAHQLEMFFVQKVKILREKLVELK
;
A
#
# COMPACT_ATOMS: atom_id res chain seq x y z
N MET A 1 12.03 -17.95 12.49
CA MET A 1 10.90 -18.86 12.77
C MET A 1 10.80 -19.92 11.68
N CYS A 2 10.27 -21.10 11.99
CA CYS A 2 10.22 -22.26 11.12
C CYS A 2 9.35 -21.98 9.88
N ARG A 3 9.95 -21.73 8.71
CA ARG A 3 9.25 -21.42 7.45
C ARG A 3 8.73 -22.69 6.75
N THR A 4 7.97 -23.50 7.47
CA THR A 4 7.40 -24.75 6.94
C THR A 4 5.96 -24.54 6.47
N PRO A 5 5.47 -25.34 5.49
CA PRO A 5 4.07 -25.30 5.06
C PRO A 5 3.07 -25.51 6.22
N TYR A 6 1.82 -25.15 5.97
CA TYR A 6 0.72 -25.42 6.89
C TYR A 6 0.55 -26.92 7.15
N ASP A 7 0.28 -27.26 8.41
CA ASP A 7 0.14 -28.62 8.92
C ASP A 7 -1.03 -28.62 9.91
N GLU A 8 -2.14 -29.24 9.53
CA GLU A 8 -3.38 -29.29 10.31
C GLU A 8 -3.24 -29.99 11.67
N THR A 9 -2.16 -30.75 11.88
CA THR A 9 -1.90 -31.46 13.13
C THR A 9 -1.23 -30.60 14.20
N LYS A 10 -0.80 -29.38 13.83
CA LYS A 10 -0.05 -28.48 14.71
C LYS A 10 -0.93 -27.37 15.28
N PHE A 11 -0.58 -26.96 16.50
CA PHE A 11 -1.19 -25.81 17.15
C PHE A 11 -0.58 -24.51 16.61
N TYR A 12 -1.44 -23.49 16.39
CA TYR A 12 -1.03 -22.17 15.92
C TYR A 12 -1.57 -21.05 16.79
N VAL A 13 -0.77 -20.00 16.93
CA VAL A 13 -1.14 -18.75 17.61
C VAL A 13 -0.97 -17.57 16.65
N GLY A 14 -1.96 -16.68 16.62
CA GLY A 14 -1.97 -15.48 15.78
C GLY A 14 -1.36 -14.28 16.50
N CYS A 15 -0.49 -13.52 15.83
CA CYS A 15 0.07 -12.28 16.35
C CYS A 15 -0.90 -11.11 16.15
N ASP A 16 -1.22 -10.38 17.21
CA ASP A 16 -2.17 -9.26 17.20
C ASP A 16 -1.68 -8.03 16.40
N LEU A 17 -0.37 -7.92 16.15
CA LEU A 17 0.20 -6.78 15.42
C LEU A 17 0.32 -6.99 13.92
N CYS A 18 0.78 -8.17 13.48
CA CYS A 18 1.00 -8.45 12.05
C CYS A 18 -0.04 -9.40 11.45
N ASN A 19 -0.98 -9.92 12.25
CA ASN A 19 -2.01 -10.88 11.85
C ASN A 19 -1.46 -12.18 11.23
N ASN A 20 -0.16 -12.47 11.40
CA ASN A 20 0.46 -13.72 10.97
C ASN A 20 0.26 -14.81 12.04
N TRP A 21 0.18 -16.06 11.56
CA TRP A 21 0.02 -17.25 12.40
C TRP A 21 1.35 -18.00 12.54
N PHE A 22 1.61 -18.49 13.74
CA PHE A 22 2.87 -19.14 14.10
C PHE A 22 2.60 -20.48 14.78
N HIS A 23 3.42 -21.50 14.49
CA HIS A 23 3.39 -22.74 15.27
C HIS A 23 3.69 -22.42 16.73
N GLY A 24 2.84 -22.89 17.63
CA GLY A 24 3.00 -22.67 19.07
C GLY A 24 4.40 -23.05 19.56
N ASP A 25 4.89 -24.22 19.15
CA ASP A 25 6.24 -24.69 19.50
C ASP A 25 7.36 -23.78 18.98
N CYS A 26 7.19 -23.19 17.79
CA CYS A 26 8.19 -22.30 17.19
C CYS A 26 8.23 -20.91 17.85
N VAL A 27 7.20 -20.54 18.62
CA VAL A 27 7.14 -19.29 19.39
C VAL A 27 7.04 -19.50 20.91
N GLY A 28 7.17 -20.74 21.37
CA GLY A 28 7.12 -21.09 22.79
C GLY A 28 5.76 -20.88 23.45
N ILE A 29 4.66 -21.00 22.70
CA ILE A 29 3.29 -20.88 23.21
C ILE A 29 2.60 -22.25 23.09
N THR A 30 2.20 -22.83 24.21
CA THR A 30 1.37 -24.04 24.20
C THR A 30 -0.11 -23.70 24.06
N GLU A 31 -0.93 -24.69 23.73
CA GLU A 31 -2.37 -24.51 23.64
C GLU A 31 -2.97 -24.04 24.98
N GLU A 32 -2.49 -24.57 26.11
CA GLU A 32 -2.90 -24.14 27.45
C GLU A 32 -2.54 -22.69 27.73
N MET A 33 -1.34 -22.25 27.33
CA MET A 33 -0.91 -20.86 27.50
C MET A 33 -1.83 -19.91 26.72
N SER A 34 -2.21 -20.29 25.50
CA SER A 34 -3.06 -19.47 24.63
C SER A 34 -4.46 -19.21 25.20
N LYS A 35 -5.00 -20.16 25.98
CA LYS A 35 -6.31 -20.02 26.67
C LYS A 35 -6.32 -18.89 27.70
N THR A 36 -5.16 -18.50 28.20
CA THR A 36 -4.98 -17.43 29.19
C THR A 36 -4.37 -16.16 28.60
N LEU A 37 -3.97 -16.19 27.33
CA LEU A 37 -3.25 -15.11 26.69
C LEU A 37 -4.23 -14.08 26.14
N THR A 38 -4.11 -12.83 26.60
CA THR A 38 -4.96 -11.72 26.13
C THR A 38 -4.41 -11.04 24.89
N GLU A 39 -3.10 -11.11 24.66
CA GLU A 39 -2.40 -10.54 23.51
C GLU A 39 -1.12 -11.37 23.25
N PHE A 40 -0.89 -11.76 22.00
CA PHE A 40 0.34 -12.36 21.51
C PHE A 40 1.02 -11.44 20.50
N MET A 41 2.26 -11.04 20.78
CA MET A 41 3.15 -10.40 19.81
C MET A 41 4.26 -11.38 19.43
N CYS A 42 4.43 -11.65 18.14
CA CYS A 42 5.52 -12.49 17.67
C CYS A 42 6.88 -11.84 17.94
N VAL A 43 7.94 -12.64 17.95
CA VAL A 43 9.31 -12.17 18.22
C VAL A 43 9.72 -11.03 17.31
N ASP A 44 9.34 -11.08 16.03
CA ASP A 44 9.65 -10.01 15.07
C ASP A 44 8.92 -8.71 15.39
N CYS A 45 7.63 -8.78 15.75
CA CYS A 45 6.85 -7.61 16.18
C CYS A 45 7.31 -7.06 17.53
N LYS A 46 7.70 -7.95 18.46
CA LYS A 46 8.27 -7.58 19.75
C LYS A 46 9.62 -6.90 19.56
N ARG A 47 10.49 -7.43 18.70
CA ARG A 47 11.76 -6.82 18.32
C ARG A 47 11.54 -5.47 17.63
N ALA A 48 10.61 -5.37 16.69
CA ALA A 48 10.28 -4.11 16.03
C ALA A 48 9.74 -3.06 17.03
N ARG A 49 8.99 -3.48 18.05
CA ARG A 49 8.52 -2.62 19.14
C ARG A 49 9.66 -2.20 20.08
N GLU A 50 10.61 -3.10 20.34
CA GLU A 50 11.77 -2.88 21.23
C GLU A 50 12.89 -2.06 20.57
N THR A 51 13.10 -2.18 19.25
CA THR A 51 14.14 -1.44 18.52
C THR A 51 13.73 -0.04 18.09
N GLN A 52 12.45 0.34 18.27
CA GLN A 52 11.90 1.69 18.04
C GLN A 52 12.14 2.33 16.67
N GLU A 53 12.57 1.59 15.66
CA GLU A 53 12.68 2.10 14.29
C GLU A 53 11.30 2.09 13.58
N LEU A 54 10.33 2.78 14.20
CA LEU A 54 9.02 3.05 13.61
C LEU A 54 9.14 4.20 12.63
N PHE A 55 9.49 3.83 11.40
CA PHE A 55 9.61 4.74 10.28
C PHE A 55 8.24 5.22 9.79
N CYS A 56 8.27 6.21 8.91
CA CYS A 56 7.12 6.78 8.24
C CYS A 56 6.13 7.49 9.18
N LEU A 57 5.11 8.10 8.57
CA LEU A 57 4.01 8.78 9.25
C LEU A 57 3.02 7.80 9.89
N CYS A 58 2.94 6.57 9.38
CA CYS A 58 2.01 5.54 9.85
C CYS A 58 2.53 4.75 11.06
N LYS A 59 3.82 4.90 11.41
CA LYS A 59 4.47 4.20 12.53
C LYS A 59 4.29 2.68 12.47
N GLN A 60 4.39 2.13 11.26
CA GLN A 60 4.39 0.69 11.01
C GLN A 60 5.84 0.16 10.97
N PRO A 61 6.05 -1.13 11.30
CA PRO A 61 7.35 -1.79 11.13
C PRO A 61 7.87 -1.74 9.70
N TYR A 62 9.17 -1.99 9.53
CA TYR A 62 9.78 -2.18 8.23
C TYR A 62 9.22 -3.45 7.53
N ASP A 63 8.95 -3.34 6.24
CA ASP A 63 8.47 -4.39 5.37
C ASP A 63 9.24 -4.36 4.05
N GLU A 64 10.09 -5.35 3.82
CA GLU A 64 10.95 -5.42 2.63
C GLU A 64 10.19 -5.44 1.29
N SER A 65 8.89 -5.77 1.31
CA SER A 65 8.05 -5.79 0.11
C SER A 65 7.53 -4.40 -0.28
N GLN A 66 7.68 -3.39 0.58
CA GLN A 66 7.15 -2.06 0.36
C GLN A 66 8.21 -1.09 -0.15
N PHE A 67 7.78 -0.14 -0.98
CA PHE A 67 8.62 0.97 -1.43
C PHE A 67 8.74 2.05 -0.34
N TYR A 68 9.99 2.42 -0.03
CA TYR A 68 10.33 3.52 0.87
C TYR A 68 11.21 4.57 0.17
N ILE A 69 11.08 5.81 0.63
CA ILE A 69 11.90 6.94 0.21
C ILE A 69 12.49 7.64 1.44
N CYS A 70 13.77 8.00 1.38
CA CYS A 70 14.48 8.70 2.45
C CYS A 70 14.38 10.21 2.23
N CYS A 71 14.13 10.97 3.29
CA CYS A 71 14.13 12.43 3.24
C CYS A 71 15.54 13.00 3.43
N ASP A 72 16.02 13.82 2.50
CA ASP A 72 17.35 14.43 2.57
C ASP A 72 17.51 15.44 3.72
N THR A 73 16.41 15.96 4.27
CA THR A 73 16.45 16.92 5.39
C THR A 73 16.48 16.24 6.76
N CYS A 74 15.52 15.36 7.07
CA CYS A 74 15.44 14.72 8.39
C CYS A 74 16.06 13.31 8.45
N GLN A 75 16.44 12.73 7.31
CA GLN A 75 16.98 11.38 7.18
C GLN A 75 16.01 10.27 7.64
N ASP A 76 14.73 10.59 7.83
CA ASP A 76 13.68 9.60 8.09
C ASP A 76 13.23 8.91 6.80
N TRP A 77 12.77 7.67 6.96
CA TRP A 77 12.21 6.85 5.89
C TRP A 77 10.69 6.91 5.87
N PHE A 78 10.11 6.95 4.67
CA PHE A 78 8.67 7.02 4.47
C PHE A 78 8.22 6.01 3.43
N HIS A 79 7.11 5.31 3.67
CA HIS A 79 6.45 4.57 2.61
C HIS A 79 6.01 5.53 1.51
N GLY A 80 6.31 5.22 0.24
CA GLY A 80 5.88 6.06 -0.89
C GLY A 80 4.38 6.34 -0.86
N ARG A 81 3.56 5.31 -0.58
CA ARG A 81 2.10 5.42 -0.40
C ARG A 81 1.68 6.39 0.71
N CYS A 82 2.45 6.50 1.79
CA CYS A 82 2.09 7.39 2.91
C CYS A 82 2.37 8.87 2.61
N VAL A 83 3.30 9.14 1.70
CA VAL A 83 3.67 10.50 1.28
C VAL A 83 3.17 10.85 -0.13
N GLY A 84 2.48 9.91 -0.79
CA GLY A 84 1.89 10.09 -2.11
C GLY A 84 2.93 10.16 -3.24
N ILE A 85 3.99 9.36 -3.14
CA ILE A 85 5.05 9.24 -4.16
C ILE A 85 5.10 7.79 -4.64
N LEU A 86 5.02 7.59 -5.95
CA LEU A 86 5.21 6.29 -6.57
C LEU A 86 6.71 5.99 -6.75
N GLN A 87 7.08 4.71 -6.78
CA GLN A 87 8.47 4.31 -7.03
C GLN A 87 9.02 4.88 -8.34
N SER A 88 8.24 4.80 -9.43
CA SER A 88 8.62 5.36 -10.73
C SER A 88 8.78 6.90 -10.73
N GLU A 89 8.13 7.59 -9.80
CA GLU A 89 8.37 9.03 -9.61
C GLU A 89 9.71 9.25 -8.93
N ALA A 90 10.00 8.48 -7.88
CA ALA A 90 11.22 8.58 -7.11
C ALA A 90 12.49 8.29 -7.90
N ASP A 91 12.42 7.42 -8.92
CA ASP A 91 13.54 7.17 -9.84
C ASP A 91 14.03 8.44 -10.58
N ASN A 92 13.22 9.51 -10.59
CA ASN A 92 13.51 10.78 -11.24
C ASN A 92 13.59 11.95 -10.23
N ILE A 93 13.71 11.67 -8.93
CA ILE A 93 13.84 12.68 -7.88
C ILE A 93 15.29 12.67 -7.38
N ASP A 94 16.02 13.77 -7.60
CA ASP A 94 17.39 13.92 -7.11
C ASP A 94 17.43 14.14 -5.59
N GLU A 95 16.52 14.97 -5.07
CA GLU A 95 16.38 15.26 -3.64
C GLU A 95 14.91 15.20 -3.22
N TYR A 96 14.61 14.36 -2.23
CA TYR A 96 13.28 14.23 -1.65
C TYR A 96 13.21 14.89 -0.27
N ILE A 97 12.25 15.81 -0.13
CA ILE A 97 11.93 16.43 1.16
C ILE A 97 10.53 16.03 1.58
N CYS A 98 10.41 15.39 2.75
CA CYS A 98 9.13 14.88 3.25
C CYS A 98 8.15 16.00 3.62
N PRO A 99 6.85 15.69 3.77
CA PRO A 99 5.85 16.69 4.13
C PRO A 99 6.07 17.37 5.48
N ASN A 100 6.82 16.75 6.39
CA ASN A 100 7.16 17.35 7.69
C ASN A 100 8.31 18.37 7.57
N CYS A 101 9.20 18.20 6.59
CA CYS A 101 10.35 19.07 6.39
C CYS A 101 10.10 20.19 5.38
N ASN A 102 9.20 19.98 4.42
CA ASN A 102 8.86 20.99 3.43
C ASN A 102 7.39 20.90 3.01
N ASN A 103 6.72 22.05 2.97
CA ASN A 103 5.38 22.17 2.44
C ASN A 103 5.40 22.57 0.96
N SER A 104 6.17 21.82 0.16
CA SER A 104 6.20 21.98 -1.30
C SER A 104 4.78 21.87 -1.88
N SER A 105 4.55 22.41 -3.08
CA SER A 105 3.24 22.27 -3.75
C SER A 105 2.78 20.82 -3.85
N SER A 106 3.69 19.90 -4.16
CA SER A 106 3.41 18.46 -4.21
C SER A 106 3.05 17.89 -2.83
N ASN A 107 3.82 18.19 -1.78
CA ASN A 107 3.53 17.73 -0.42
C ASN A 107 2.20 18.30 0.09
N LEU A 108 1.93 19.58 -0.20
CA LEU A 108 0.66 20.21 0.14
C LEU A 108 -0.51 19.51 -0.57
N ALA A 109 -0.39 19.24 -1.88
CA ALA A 109 -1.42 18.53 -2.64
C ALA A 109 -1.67 17.12 -2.09
N ASN A 110 -0.60 16.39 -1.76
CA ASN A 110 -0.67 15.02 -1.26
C ASN A 110 -1.28 14.95 0.14
N MET A 111 -0.98 15.94 1.00
CA MET A 111 -1.25 15.85 2.44
C MET A 111 -2.42 16.69 2.96
N LYS A 112 -2.94 17.65 2.17
CA LYS A 112 -4.13 18.41 2.54
C LYS A 112 -5.37 17.50 2.63
N ASN A 113 -6.35 17.95 3.43
CA ASN A 113 -7.67 17.31 3.43
C ASN A 113 -8.39 17.56 2.11
N LEU A 114 -8.97 16.52 1.54
CA LEU A 114 -9.73 16.58 0.30
C LEU A 114 -11.08 17.27 0.51
N THR A 115 -11.40 18.19 -0.38
CA THR A 115 -12.68 18.90 -0.45
C THR A 115 -13.64 18.19 -1.42
N PRO A 116 -14.96 18.50 -1.39
CA PRO A 116 -15.90 17.96 -2.37
C PRO A 116 -15.51 18.24 -3.83
N ARG A 117 -14.82 19.37 -4.10
CA ARG A 117 -14.29 19.71 -5.43
C ARG A 117 -13.09 18.85 -5.81
N ASP A 118 -12.23 18.50 -4.86
CA ASP A 118 -11.11 17.59 -5.10
C ASP A 118 -11.64 16.19 -5.47
N PHE A 119 -12.71 15.73 -4.81
CA PHE A 119 -13.39 14.48 -5.17
C PHE A 119 -13.96 14.49 -6.59
N GLU A 120 -14.43 15.64 -7.09
CA GLU A 120 -14.85 15.75 -8.49
C GLU A 120 -13.67 15.57 -9.46
N SER A 121 -12.50 16.12 -9.11
CA SER A 121 -11.27 15.88 -9.87
C SER A 121 -10.83 14.42 -9.81
N LEU A 122 -10.96 13.76 -8.65
CA LEU A 122 -10.70 12.33 -8.51
C LEU A 122 -11.63 11.48 -9.38
N ARG A 123 -12.94 11.77 -9.42
CA ARG A 123 -13.89 11.08 -10.30
C ARG A 123 -13.53 11.23 -11.77
N LYS A 124 -13.13 12.44 -12.19
CA LYS A 124 -12.69 12.69 -13.57
C LYS A 124 -11.42 11.92 -13.91
N LEU A 125 -10.45 11.86 -12.99
CA LEU A 125 -9.25 11.05 -13.16
C LEU A 125 -9.60 9.56 -13.21
N MET A 126 -10.48 9.08 -12.33
CA MET A 126 -10.91 7.68 -12.28
C MET A 126 -11.49 7.23 -13.62
N LYS A 127 -12.38 8.04 -14.21
CA LYS A 127 -12.93 7.76 -15.55
C LYS A 127 -11.86 7.67 -16.63
N GLN A 128 -10.83 8.51 -16.57
CA GLN A 128 -9.71 8.46 -17.53
C GLN A 128 -8.87 7.20 -17.35
N ILE A 129 -8.63 6.77 -16.11
CA ILE A 129 -7.91 5.53 -15.80
C ILE A 129 -8.73 4.33 -16.30
N GLN A 130 -10.01 4.23 -15.98
CA GLN A 130 -10.89 3.13 -16.40
C GLN A 130 -11.03 3.04 -17.93
N ALA A 131 -10.98 4.17 -18.64
CA ALA A 131 -11.01 4.20 -20.10
C ALA A 131 -9.67 3.83 -20.78
N HIS A 132 -8.58 3.71 -20.01
CA HIS A 132 -7.28 3.37 -20.57
C HIS A 132 -7.25 1.91 -21.05
N LYS A 133 -6.66 1.65 -22.22
CA LYS A 133 -6.60 0.32 -22.85
C LYS A 133 -5.98 -0.79 -21.98
N SER A 134 -5.17 -0.40 -20.99
CA SER A 134 -4.49 -1.32 -20.07
C SER A 134 -5.19 -1.47 -18.72
N ALA A 135 -6.38 -0.88 -18.55
CA ALA A 135 -7.12 -0.93 -17.29
C ALA A 135 -7.91 -2.21 -17.07
N TRP A 136 -8.21 -2.95 -18.15
CA TRP A 136 -9.09 -4.11 -18.12
C TRP A 136 -8.77 -5.16 -17.03
N PRO A 137 -7.50 -5.49 -16.70
CA PRO A 137 -7.22 -6.50 -15.67
C PRO A 137 -7.51 -6.02 -14.24
N PHE A 138 -7.68 -4.72 -14.06
CA PHE A 138 -7.77 -4.07 -12.75
C PHE A 138 -9.17 -3.52 -12.47
N MET A 139 -10.13 -3.72 -13.38
CA MET A 139 -11.46 -3.12 -13.31
C MET A 139 -12.27 -3.63 -12.12
N GLU A 140 -12.10 -4.90 -11.76
CA GLU A 140 -12.88 -5.62 -10.75
C GLU A 140 -11.92 -6.38 -9.82
N PRO A 141 -12.35 -6.77 -8.60
CA PRO A 141 -11.58 -7.66 -7.74
C PRO A 141 -11.23 -8.96 -8.47
N VAL A 142 -10.06 -9.52 -8.18
CA VAL A 142 -9.60 -10.79 -8.78
C VAL A 142 -10.53 -11.92 -8.39
N ASP A 143 -11.03 -12.69 -9.37
CA ASP A 143 -11.89 -13.85 -9.12
C ASP A 143 -11.06 -15.02 -8.54
N PRO A 144 -11.38 -15.53 -7.34
CA PRO A 144 -10.72 -16.71 -6.79
C PRO A 144 -10.85 -17.97 -7.66
N HIS A 145 -11.83 -18.06 -8.57
CA HIS A 145 -11.93 -19.20 -9.49
C HIS A 145 -10.90 -19.11 -10.63
N GLU A 146 -10.54 -17.91 -11.05
CA GLU A 146 -9.52 -17.68 -12.09
C GLU A 146 -8.10 -17.71 -11.52
N ALA A 147 -7.93 -17.27 -10.26
CA ALA A 147 -6.65 -17.26 -9.55
C ALA A 147 -6.79 -17.79 -8.11
N PRO A 148 -6.85 -19.11 -7.91
CA PRO A 148 -7.17 -19.74 -6.61
C PRO A 148 -6.21 -19.42 -5.46
N ASP A 149 -4.95 -19.13 -5.74
CA ASP A 149 -3.92 -18.81 -4.75
C ASP A 149 -3.73 -17.31 -4.53
N TYR A 150 -4.42 -16.45 -5.29
CA TYR A 150 -4.19 -15.00 -5.28
C TYR A 150 -4.30 -14.39 -3.89
N TYR A 151 -5.38 -14.67 -3.15
CA TYR A 151 -5.60 -14.11 -1.80
C TYR A 151 -4.73 -14.76 -0.72
N ASN A 152 -4.06 -15.88 -1.02
CA ASN A 152 -3.03 -16.44 -0.15
C ASN A 152 -1.71 -15.69 -0.30
N VAL A 153 -1.44 -15.13 -1.48
CA VAL A 153 -0.22 -14.41 -1.83
C VAL A 153 -0.38 -12.91 -1.58
N VAL A 154 -1.45 -12.31 -2.07
CA VAL A 154 -1.76 -10.87 -1.98
C VAL A 154 -2.62 -10.59 -0.76
N LYS A 155 -2.06 -9.84 0.21
CA LYS A 155 -2.71 -9.56 1.51
C LYS A 155 -3.57 -8.31 1.53
N GLU A 156 -3.26 -7.34 0.67
CA GLU A 156 -4.02 -6.09 0.55
C GLU A 156 -4.54 -5.94 -0.89
N PRO A 157 -5.51 -6.78 -1.33
CA PRO A 157 -6.04 -6.72 -2.69
C PRO A 157 -6.70 -5.35 -2.95
N MET A 158 -6.58 -4.86 -4.18
CA MET A 158 -7.15 -3.59 -4.61
C MET A 158 -7.49 -3.64 -6.10
N ASP A 159 -8.53 -2.89 -6.48
CA ASP A 159 -9.06 -2.82 -7.84
C ASP A 159 -9.75 -1.46 -8.07
N LEU A 160 -9.99 -1.12 -9.34
CA LEU A 160 -10.51 0.19 -9.75
C LEU A 160 -11.96 0.41 -9.31
N LYS A 161 -12.79 -0.63 -9.20
CA LYS A 161 -14.16 -0.50 -8.70
C LYS A 161 -14.19 -0.24 -7.19
N THR A 162 -13.32 -0.89 -6.42
CA THR A 162 -13.16 -0.61 -4.99
C THR A 162 -12.71 0.84 -4.78
N ILE A 163 -11.76 1.33 -5.58
CA ILE A 163 -11.32 2.73 -5.53
C ILE A 163 -12.46 3.69 -5.94
N GLU A 164 -13.19 3.39 -7.00
CA GLU A 164 -14.35 4.18 -7.44
C GLU A 164 -15.40 4.28 -6.33
N LEU A 165 -15.70 3.18 -5.65
CA LEU A 165 -16.61 3.14 -4.51
C LEU A 165 -16.09 4.01 -3.35
N ARG A 166 -14.79 3.96 -3.04
CA ARG A 166 -14.17 4.79 -2.00
C ARG A 166 -14.23 6.28 -2.35
N ILE A 167 -14.05 6.66 -3.63
CA ILE A 167 -14.25 8.03 -4.12
C ILE A 167 -15.72 8.45 -3.95
N ALA A 168 -16.67 7.61 -4.36
CA ALA A 168 -18.10 7.90 -4.27
C ALA A 168 -18.55 8.13 -2.82
N GLN A 169 -18.02 7.34 -1.89
CA GLN A 169 -18.29 7.43 -0.46
C GLN A 169 -17.39 8.44 0.28
N GLN A 170 -16.54 9.18 -0.43
CA GLN A 170 -15.60 10.15 0.14
C GLN A 170 -14.70 9.59 1.25
N ARG A 171 -14.22 8.35 1.11
CA ARG A 171 -13.42 7.70 2.16
C ARG A 171 -11.98 8.21 2.26
N TYR A 172 -11.46 8.82 1.19
CA TYR A 172 -10.11 9.37 1.19
C TYR A 172 -10.10 10.73 1.90
N LYS A 173 -9.35 10.84 2.99
CA LYS A 173 -9.07 12.12 3.65
C LYS A 173 -8.01 12.90 2.89
N LYS A 174 -7.02 12.22 2.31
CA LYS A 174 -5.85 12.82 1.64
C LYS A 174 -5.64 12.24 0.26
N LEU A 175 -5.00 13.01 -0.64
CA LEU A 175 -4.63 12.50 -1.96
C LEU A 175 -3.63 11.33 -1.87
N SER A 176 -2.72 11.36 -0.90
CA SER A 176 -1.76 10.26 -0.68
C SER A 176 -2.43 8.90 -0.44
N GLU A 177 -3.61 8.87 0.20
CA GLU A 177 -4.37 7.63 0.42
C GLU A 177 -4.93 7.06 -0.88
N PHE A 178 -5.45 7.92 -1.78
CA PHE A 178 -5.88 7.51 -3.12
C PHE A 178 -4.70 7.01 -3.96
N ILE A 179 -3.57 7.73 -3.93
CA ILE A 179 -2.34 7.29 -4.60
C ILE A 179 -1.89 5.93 -4.07
N GLY A 180 -1.94 5.73 -2.75
CA GLY A 180 -1.57 4.47 -2.11
C GLY A 180 -2.40 3.29 -2.59
N ASP A 181 -3.73 3.44 -2.73
CA ASP A 181 -4.57 2.38 -3.29
C ASP A 181 -4.28 2.11 -4.77
N MET A 182 -4.04 3.16 -5.57
CA MET A 182 -3.63 2.99 -6.97
C MET A 182 -2.29 2.25 -7.08
N THR A 183 -1.31 2.57 -6.23
CA THR A 183 -0.03 1.88 -6.16
C THR A 183 -0.20 0.40 -5.80
N LYS A 184 -1.10 0.06 -4.86
CA LYS A 184 -1.40 -1.34 -4.51
C LYS A 184 -1.86 -2.16 -5.72
N ILE A 185 -2.68 -1.60 -6.62
CA ILE A 185 -3.10 -2.30 -7.84
C ILE A 185 -1.88 -2.75 -8.65
N PHE A 186 -0.93 -1.84 -8.87
CA PHE A 186 0.24 -2.11 -9.70
C PHE A 186 1.23 -3.04 -9.00
N ASP A 187 1.52 -2.81 -7.72
CA ASP A 187 2.45 -3.61 -6.93
C ASP A 187 1.94 -5.03 -6.73
N ASN A 188 0.67 -5.22 -6.37
CA ASN A 188 0.07 -6.56 -6.25
C ASN A 188 0.13 -7.30 -7.58
N CYS A 189 -0.13 -6.62 -8.70
CA CYS A 189 -0.03 -7.23 -10.02
C CYS A 189 1.41 -7.69 -10.31
N ARG A 190 2.41 -6.84 -10.08
CA ARG A 190 3.82 -7.17 -10.33
C ARG A 190 4.38 -8.23 -9.37
N TYR A 191 3.85 -8.27 -8.15
CA TYR A 191 4.24 -9.25 -7.15
C TYR A 191 3.70 -10.65 -7.48
N TYR A 192 2.43 -10.72 -7.88
CA TYR A 192 1.78 -12.00 -8.20
C TYR A 192 2.17 -12.54 -9.58
N ASN A 193 2.37 -11.66 -10.57
CA ASN A 193 2.56 -12.07 -11.96
C ASN A 193 4.03 -12.01 -12.41
N PRO A 194 4.50 -12.97 -13.24
CA PRO A 194 5.81 -12.90 -13.87
C PRO A 194 5.99 -11.65 -14.73
N ARG A 195 7.23 -11.16 -14.85
CA ARG A 195 7.59 -9.93 -15.59
C ARG A 195 7.19 -9.98 -17.08
N GLU A 196 7.20 -11.17 -17.66
CA GLU A 196 6.91 -11.42 -19.07
C GLU A 196 5.40 -11.41 -19.36
N SER A 197 4.58 -11.55 -18.32
CA SER A 197 3.13 -11.68 -18.43
C SER A 197 2.47 -10.43 -19.01
N PRO A 198 1.33 -10.57 -19.72
CA PRO A 198 0.53 -9.42 -20.16
C PRO A 198 0.08 -8.53 -18.99
N PHE A 199 -0.27 -9.13 -17.84
CA PHE A 199 -0.71 -8.42 -16.64
C PHE A 199 0.37 -7.46 -16.12
N PHE A 200 1.61 -7.94 -16.00
CA PHE A 200 2.75 -7.12 -15.57
C PHE A 200 2.95 -5.92 -16.52
N LYS A 201 2.91 -6.17 -17.83
CA LYS A 201 3.04 -5.11 -18.86
C LYS A 201 1.90 -4.09 -18.79
N HIS A 202 0.67 -4.54 -18.54
CA HIS A 202 -0.48 -3.66 -18.38
C HIS A 202 -0.40 -2.81 -17.11
N ALA A 203 0.08 -3.37 -15.99
CA ALA A 203 0.32 -2.62 -14.76
C ALA A 203 1.32 -1.48 -15.00
N HIS A 204 2.44 -1.77 -15.67
CA HIS A 204 3.44 -0.75 -16.01
C HIS A 204 2.88 0.36 -16.92
N GLN A 205 2.14 0.00 -17.97
CA GLN A 205 1.53 0.99 -18.88
C GLN A 205 0.51 1.88 -18.18
N LEU A 206 -0.33 1.31 -17.32
CA LEU A 206 -1.36 2.07 -16.61
C LEU A 206 -0.76 2.93 -15.51
N GLU A 207 0.26 2.44 -14.79
CA GLU A 207 1.00 3.22 -13.80
C GLU A 207 1.68 4.44 -14.44
N MET A 208 2.31 4.28 -15.60
CA MET A 208 2.94 5.40 -16.29
C MET A 208 1.94 6.48 -16.71
N PHE A 209 0.77 6.05 -17.20
CA PHE A 209 -0.34 6.96 -17.46
C PHE A 209 -0.81 7.64 -16.17
N PHE A 210 -0.95 6.88 -15.08
CA PHE A 210 -1.37 7.41 -13.79
C PHE A 210 -0.41 8.46 -13.23
N VAL A 211 0.90 8.22 -13.28
CA VAL A 211 1.95 9.16 -12.85
C VAL A 211 1.85 10.50 -13.58
N GLN A 212 1.66 10.47 -14.91
CA GLN A 212 1.47 11.69 -15.68
C GLN A 212 0.21 12.45 -15.26
N LYS A 213 -0.89 11.73 -15.00
CA LYS A 213 -2.17 12.34 -14.62
C LYS A 213 -2.19 12.85 -13.18
N VAL A 214 -1.54 12.16 -12.25
CA VAL A 214 -1.49 12.58 -10.85
C VAL A 214 -0.64 13.85 -10.69
N LYS A 215 0.42 14.02 -11.50
CA LYS A 215 1.17 15.28 -11.56
C LYS A 215 0.25 16.47 -11.88
N ILE A 216 -0.54 16.37 -12.95
CA ILE A 216 -1.51 17.40 -13.36
C ILE A 216 -2.59 17.59 -12.29
N LEU A 217 -3.01 16.51 -11.63
CA LEU A 217 -3.97 16.58 -10.53
C LEU A 217 -3.39 17.40 -9.36
N ARG A 218 -2.14 17.13 -8.93
CA ARG A 218 -1.49 17.86 -7.84
C ARG A 218 -1.44 19.36 -8.10
N GLU A 219 -1.10 19.78 -9.32
CA GLU A 219 -1.11 21.20 -9.74
C GLU A 219 -2.50 21.83 -9.55
N LYS A 220 -3.55 21.18 -10.06
CA LYS A 220 -4.95 21.64 -9.89
C LYS A 220 -5.39 21.71 -8.44
N LEU A 221 -4.92 20.80 -7.58
CA LEU A 221 -5.29 20.78 -6.17
C LEU A 221 -4.70 21.95 -5.38
N VAL A 222 -3.60 22.53 -5.87
CA VAL A 222 -2.89 23.66 -5.25
C VAL A 222 -3.40 25.01 -5.76
N GLU A 223 -3.70 25.12 -7.05
CA GLU A 223 -4.17 26.37 -7.69
C GLU A 223 -5.56 26.83 -7.21
N LEU A 224 -6.37 25.93 -6.65
CA LEU A 224 -7.76 26.19 -6.28
C LEU A 224 -7.93 26.77 -4.86
N LYS A 225 -6.93 27.51 -4.37
CA LYS A 225 -7.02 28.28 -3.12
C LYS A 225 -7.81 29.58 -3.31
#